data_AF-A0A973CNH4-F1
#
_entry.id   AF-A0A973CNH4-F1
#
_cell.length_a   1.000
_cell.length_b   1.000
_cell.length_c   1.000
_cell.angle_alpha   90.00
_cell.angle_beta   90.00
_cell.angle_gamma   90.00
#
_symmetry.space_group_name_H-M   'P 1'
#
loop_
_entity.id
_entity.type
_entity.pdbx_description
1 polymer ?
#
loop_
_entity_poly.entity_id
_entity_poly.type
_entity_poly.pdbx_seq_one_letter_code
_entity_poly.pdbx_strand_id
1 'polypeptide(L)'
;MALEVYNNTPAFNVFASLEANSSGLKASMSRLSSGQIKVIDDPSGIGISERMRSQINSSSMARNNVDNGISMLQTSDAWLQKINDMLGRMHELAVEANDGTKTSTDIVNIQTEFTQLQAEIT
;
A
#
# COMPACT_ATOMS: atom_id res chain seq x y z
N MET A 1 30.18 62.57 -19.16
CA MET A 1 31.56 62.08 -19.30
C MET A 1 31.49 60.67 -19.84
N ALA A 2 31.71 60.55 -21.15
CA ALA A 2 31.68 59.31 -21.91
C ALA A 2 33.05 59.19 -22.59
N LEU A 3 33.58 57.96 -22.60
CA LEU A 3 34.90 57.51 -23.06
C LEU A 3 36.09 57.84 -22.15
N GLU A 4 36.35 56.94 -21.20
CA GLU A 4 37.72 56.51 -20.91
C GLU A 4 37.99 55.23 -21.73
N VAL A 5 39.07 55.20 -22.52
CA VAL A 5 39.44 54.07 -23.40
C VAL A 5 39.80 52.80 -22.59
N TYR A 6 40.02 52.93 -21.29
CA TYR A 6 40.47 51.84 -20.41
C TYR A 6 39.35 51.08 -19.70
N ASN A 7 38.18 51.70 -19.46
CA ASN A 7 37.06 51.04 -18.78
C ASN A 7 35.71 51.45 -19.39
N ASN A 8 35.04 50.49 -20.01
CA ASN A 8 33.72 50.67 -20.60
C ASN A 8 32.63 50.28 -19.60
N THR A 9 32.23 51.24 -18.76
CA THR A 9 31.19 51.06 -17.74
C THR A 9 29.81 50.66 -18.30
N PRO A 10 29.33 51.18 -19.46
CA PRO A 10 28.13 50.65 -20.11
C PRO A 10 28.23 49.15 -20.50
N ALA A 11 29.38 48.72 -21.02
CA ALA A 11 29.58 47.30 -21.37
C ALA A 11 29.56 46.39 -20.14
N PHE A 12 30.10 46.86 -19.00
CA PHE A 12 30.02 46.11 -17.74
C PHE A 12 28.58 45.93 -17.25
N ASN A 13 27.75 46.98 -17.35
CA ASN A 13 26.33 46.90 -16.98
C ASN A 13 25.54 45.95 -17.90
N VAL A 14 25.84 45.95 -19.20
CA VAL A 14 25.27 45.00 -20.16
C VAL A 14 25.71 43.57 -19.83
N PHE A 15 26.98 43.36 -19.49
CA PHE A 15 27.51 42.05 -19.09
C PHE A 15 26.83 41.54 -17.80
N ALA A 16 26.71 42.36 -16.76
CA ALA A 16 26.01 42.00 -15.53
C ALA A 16 24.53 41.65 -15.78
N SER A 17 23.87 42.39 -16.67
CA SER A 17 22.46 42.12 -17.06
C SER A 17 22.34 40.82 -17.87
N LEU A 18 23.31 40.53 -18.74
CA LEU A 18 23.37 39.28 -19.49
C LEU A 18 23.62 38.08 -18.58
N GLU A 19 24.50 38.21 -17.59
CA GLU A 19 24.80 37.17 -16.62
C GLU A 19 23.57 36.84 -15.77
N ALA A 20 22.84 37.86 -15.28
CA ALA A 20 21.58 37.70 -14.56
C ALA A 20 20.49 37.03 -15.42
N ASN A 21 20.40 37.38 -16.70
CA ASN A 21 19.46 36.72 -17.62
C ASN A 21 19.86 35.27 -17.91
N SER A 22 21.16 34.99 -18.04
CA SER A 22 21.68 33.63 -18.25
C SER A 22 21.40 32.73 -17.04
N SER A 23 21.59 33.23 -15.82
CA SER A 23 21.27 32.48 -14.60
C SER A 23 19.76 32.22 -14.46
N GLY A 24 18.93 33.21 -14.77
CA GLY A 24 17.46 33.06 -14.80
C GLY A 24 16.99 32.03 -15.83
N LEU A 25 17.56 32.06 -17.04
CA LEU A 25 17.26 31.07 -18.08
C LEU A 25 17.67 29.64 -17.64
N LYS A 26 18.87 29.48 -17.06
CA LYS A 26 19.32 28.17 -16.53
C LYS A 26 18.40 27.65 -15.43
N ALA A 27 17.91 28.53 -14.54
CA ALA A 27 16.96 28.15 -13.50
C ALA A 27 15.62 27.68 -14.10
N SER A 28 15.07 28.42 -15.07
CA SER A 28 13.85 28.04 -15.78
C SER A 28 13.98 26.73 -16.56
N MET A 29 15.10 26.53 -17.27
CA MET A 29 15.39 25.27 -17.96
C MET A 29 15.52 24.10 -16.97
N SER A 30 16.12 24.31 -15.81
CA SER A 30 16.23 23.30 -14.76
C SER A 30 14.88 22.93 -14.17
N ARG A 31 13.98 23.90 -13.97
CA ARG A 31 12.59 23.65 -13.53
C ARG A 31 11.81 22.90 -14.61
N LEU A 32 11.93 23.29 -15.88
CA LEU A 32 11.28 22.61 -16.99
C LEU A 32 11.76 21.16 -17.14
N SER A 33 13.07 20.92 -17.02
CA SER A 33 13.66 19.58 -17.17
C SER A 33 13.34 18.65 -15.99
N SER A 34 13.21 19.18 -14.77
CA SER A 34 12.93 18.36 -13.58
C SER A 34 11.45 18.27 -13.24
N GLY A 35 10.63 19.18 -13.76
CA GLY A 35 9.22 19.32 -13.38
C GLY A 35 9.02 19.73 -11.91
N GLN A 36 10.09 20.15 -11.21
CA GLN A 36 10.06 20.48 -9.78
C GLN A 36 10.58 21.90 -9.52
N ILE A 37 10.01 22.57 -8.53
CA ILE A 37 10.51 23.84 -8.02
C ILE A 37 11.65 23.54 -7.05
N LYS A 38 12.74 24.30 -7.10
CA LYS A 38 13.90 24.10 -6.22
C LYS A 38 13.60 24.59 -4.81
N VAL A 39 14.19 23.93 -3.81
CA VAL A 39 14.11 24.27 -2.36
C VAL A 39 14.47 25.72 -2.04
N ILE A 40 15.37 26.29 -2.85
CA ILE A 40 15.88 27.66 -2.69
C ILE A 40 14.80 28.71 -3.04
N ASP A 41 13.86 28.38 -3.95
CA ASP A 41 12.88 29.34 -4.46
C ASP A 41 11.56 29.35 -3.67
N ASP A 42 11.20 28.23 -3.03
CA ASP A 42 10.02 28.10 -2.15
C ASP A 42 10.19 27.01 -1.08
N PRO A 43 10.86 27.31 0.05
CA PRO A 43 11.11 26.33 1.11
C PRO A 43 9.81 25.88 1.81
N SER A 44 8.80 26.77 1.89
CA SER A 44 7.52 26.48 2.53
C SER A 44 6.64 25.54 1.68
N GLY A 45 6.58 25.76 0.37
CA GLY A 45 5.86 24.91 -0.57
C GLY A 45 6.42 23.50 -0.66
N ILE A 46 7.74 23.35 -0.54
CA ILE A 46 8.37 22.03 -0.50
C ILE A 46 8.16 21.33 0.84
N GLY A 47 8.14 22.05 1.97
CA GLY A 47 7.76 21.47 3.26
C GLY A 47 6.34 20.92 3.27
N ILE A 48 5.38 21.62 2.64
CA ILE A 48 4.00 21.13 2.47
C ILE A 48 3.97 19.94 1.51
N SER A 49 4.68 20.03 0.39
CA SER A 49 4.73 18.94 -0.61
C SER A 49 5.32 17.65 -0.05
N GLU A 50 6.37 17.75 0.78
CA GLU A 50 6.97 16.58 1.43
C GLU A 50 6.04 16.01 2.52
N ARG A 51 5.32 16.87 3.25
CA ARG A 51 4.27 16.41 4.16
C ARG A 51 3.17 15.67 3.41
N MET A 52 2.72 16.18 2.26
CA MET A 52 1.74 15.51 1.42
C MET A 52 2.29 14.18 0.88
N ARG A 53 3.54 14.13 0.43
CA ARG A 53 4.21 12.90 -0.02
C ARG A 53 4.28 11.86 1.11
N SER A 54 4.63 12.29 2.32
CA SER A 54 4.64 11.43 3.52
C SER A 54 3.23 10.90 3.85
N GLN A 55 2.20 11.74 3.77
CA GLN A 55 0.80 11.32 3.95
C GLN A 55 0.34 10.33 2.88
N ILE A 56 0.70 10.55 1.61
CA ILE A 56 0.39 9.63 0.51
C ILE A 56 1.04 8.26 0.76
N ASN A 57 2.32 8.25 1.13
CA ASN A 57 3.03 7.00 1.44
C ASN A 57 2.39 6.29 2.64
N SER A 58 2.07 7.03 3.70
CA SER A 58 1.39 6.49 4.89
C SER A 58 0.01 5.92 4.55
N SER A 59 -0.77 6.63 3.73
CA SER A 59 -2.08 6.17 3.26
C SER A 59 -1.95 4.93 2.38
N SER A 60 -0.93 4.84 1.53
CA SER A 60 -0.67 3.65 0.73
C SER A 60 -0.37 2.43 1.60
N MET A 61 0.42 2.61 2.66
CA MET A 61 0.71 1.52 3.61
C MET A 61 -0.54 1.13 4.43
N ALA A 62 -1.35 2.10 4.84
CA ALA A 62 -2.62 1.84 5.50
C ALA A 62 -3.56 1.01 4.61
N ARG A 63 -3.64 1.30 3.30
CA ARG A 63 -4.40 0.50 2.34
C ARG A 63 -3.89 -0.93 2.26
N ASN A 64 -2.58 -1.12 2.09
CA ASN A 64 -1.98 -2.45 2.05
C ASN A 64 -2.27 -3.24 3.35
N ASN A 65 -2.26 -2.59 4.52
CA ASN A 65 -2.62 -3.23 5.78
C ASN A 65 -4.09 -3.65 5.84
N VAL A 66 -4.99 -2.81 5.32
CA VAL A 66 -6.42 -3.15 5.19
C VAL A 66 -6.61 -4.34 4.25
N ASP A 67 -5.94 -4.34 3.10
CA ASP A 67 -6.02 -5.43 2.13
C ASP A 67 -5.51 -6.75 2.72
N ASN A 68 -4.40 -6.72 3.46
CA ASN A 68 -3.91 -7.88 4.21
C ASN A 68 -4.93 -8.35 5.26
N GLY A 69 -5.57 -7.42 5.98
CA GLY A 69 -6.64 -7.75 6.92
C GLY A 69 -7.83 -8.42 6.24
N ILE A 70 -8.23 -7.93 5.05
CA ILE A 70 -9.27 -8.56 4.23
C ILE A 70 -8.86 -9.97 3.81
N SER A 71 -7.62 -10.17 3.33
CA SER A 71 -7.13 -11.50 2.94
C SER A 71 -7.11 -12.49 4.11
N MET A 72 -6.75 -12.03 5.32
CA MET A 72 -6.84 -12.84 6.54
C MET A 72 -8.29 -13.21 6.86
N LEU A 73 -9.22 -12.26 6.77
CA LEU A 73 -10.64 -12.51 6.98
C LEU A 73 -11.22 -13.46 5.94
N GLN A 74 -10.85 -13.35 4.67
CA GLN A 74 -11.27 -14.28 3.61
C GLN A 74 -10.79 -15.70 3.87
N THR A 75 -9.55 -15.85 4.32
CA THR A 75 -9.00 -17.17 4.69
C THR A 75 -9.73 -17.73 5.92
N SER A 76 -10.03 -16.87 6.89
CA SER A 76 -10.81 -17.25 8.08
C SER A 76 -12.23 -17.68 7.69
N ASP A 77 -12.88 -16.96 6.78
CA ASP A 77 -14.23 -17.26 6.30
C ASP A 77 -14.27 -18.59 5.53
N ALA A 78 -13.28 -18.84 4.67
CA ALA A 78 -13.12 -20.12 3.99
C ALA A 78 -12.92 -21.29 4.98
N TRP A 79 -12.16 -21.08 6.06
CA TRP A 79 -11.99 -22.07 7.11
C TRP A 79 -13.29 -22.29 7.91
N LEU A 80 -14.01 -21.22 8.25
CA LEU A 80 -15.31 -21.31 8.91
C LEU A 80 -16.35 -22.04 8.05
N GLN A 81 -16.30 -21.86 6.74
CA GLN A 81 -17.14 -22.64 5.82
C GLN A 81 -16.79 -24.13 5.87
N LYS A 82 -15.51 -24.51 5.98
CA LYS A 82 -15.10 -25.90 6.19
C LYS A 82 -15.55 -26.46 7.53
N ILE A 83 -15.50 -25.67 8.60
CA ILE A 83 -16.08 -26.07 9.90
C ILE A 83 -17.58 -26.31 9.75
N ASN A 84 -18.30 -25.47 9.01
CA ASN A 84 -19.74 -25.66 8.77
C ASN A 84 -20.02 -26.97 8.01
N ASP A 85 -19.26 -27.25 6.95
CA ASP A 85 -19.36 -28.51 6.20
C ASP A 85 -19.10 -29.73 7.12
N MET A 86 -18.06 -29.68 7.96
CA MET A 86 -17.74 -30.75 8.91
C MET A 86 -18.83 -30.94 9.96
N LEU A 87 -19.39 -29.85 10.52
CA LEU A 87 -20.51 -29.93 11.46
C LEU A 87 -21.76 -30.52 10.82
N GLY A 88 -22.03 -30.20 9.55
CA GLY A 88 -23.08 -30.82 8.76
C GLY A 88 -22.86 -32.34 8.64
N ARG A 89 -21.64 -32.76 8.30
CA ARG A 89 -21.28 -34.18 8.23
C ARG A 89 -21.41 -34.89 9.59
N MET A 90 -20.97 -34.25 10.67
CA MET A 90 -21.14 -34.78 12.04
C MET A 90 -22.62 -34.96 12.39
N HIS A 91 -23.49 -34.06 11.95
CA HIS A 91 -24.93 -34.19 12.12
C HIS A 91 -25.51 -35.38 11.34
N GLU A 92 -25.11 -35.57 10.08
CA GLU A 92 -25.49 -36.74 9.27
C GLU A 92 -25.07 -38.05 9.96
N LEU A 93 -23.82 -38.12 10.44
CA LEU A 93 -23.29 -39.28 11.16
C LEU A 93 -24.10 -39.57 12.45
N ALA A 94 -24.50 -38.53 13.18
CA ALA A 94 -25.32 -38.69 14.38
C ALA A 94 -26.72 -39.25 14.07
N VAL A 95 -27.33 -38.83 12.95
CA VAL A 95 -28.61 -39.38 12.48
C VAL A 95 -28.43 -40.82 11.98
N GLU A 96 -27.35 -41.10 11.26
CA GLU A 96 -27.03 -42.43 10.73
C GLU A 96 -26.77 -43.45 11.84
N ALA A 97 -26.11 -43.04 12.94
CA ALA A 97 -25.91 -43.88 14.12
C ALA A 97 -27.22 -44.24 14.85
N ASN A 98 -28.27 -43.44 14.69
CA ASN A 98 -29.58 -43.67 15.29
C ASN A 98 -30.52 -44.52 14.40
N ASP A 99 -30.05 -44.95 13.23
CA ASP A 99 -30.78 -45.90 12.38
C ASP A 99 -30.68 -47.32 12.96
N GLY A 100 -31.84 -47.90 13.29
CA GLY A 100 -31.94 -49.25 13.89
C GLY A 100 -31.51 -50.40 12.97
N THR A 101 -31.18 -50.14 11.70
CA THR A 101 -30.69 -51.15 10.75
C THR A 101 -29.18 -51.33 10.76
N LYS A 102 -28.43 -50.45 11.43
CA LYS A 102 -26.96 -50.48 11.48
C LYS A 102 -26.44 -51.55 12.45
N THR A 103 -25.32 -52.17 12.10
CA THR A 103 -24.66 -53.14 12.98
C THR A 103 -23.81 -52.45 14.04
N SER A 104 -23.42 -53.17 15.09
CA SER A 104 -22.51 -52.64 16.12
C SER A 104 -21.15 -52.20 15.53
N THR A 105 -20.66 -52.89 14.50
CA THR A 105 -19.43 -52.51 13.79
C THR A 105 -19.60 -51.19 13.03
N ASP A 106 -20.75 -50.99 12.39
CA ASP A 106 -21.04 -49.74 11.67
C ASP A 106 -21.09 -48.55 12.62
N ILE A 107 -21.74 -48.72 13.78
CA ILE A 107 -21.80 -47.67 14.82
C ILE A 107 -20.41 -47.29 15.33
N VAL A 108 -19.51 -48.26 15.52
CA VAL A 108 -18.11 -47.98 15.92
C VAL A 108 -17.35 -47.20 14.85
N ASN A 109 -17.55 -47.52 13.57
CA ASN A 109 -16.92 -46.80 12.46
C ASN A 109 -17.44 -45.36 12.36
N ILE A 110 -18.76 -45.17 12.49
CA ILE A 110 -19.40 -43.85 12.50
C ILE A 110 -18.86 -43.00 13.67
N GLN A 111 -18.75 -43.58 14.87
CA GLN A 111 -18.18 -42.89 16.03
C GLN A 111 -16.72 -42.51 15.82
N THR A 112 -15.95 -43.35 15.11
CA THR A 112 -14.56 -43.06 14.77
C THR A 112 -14.46 -41.84 13.84
N GLU A 113 -15.27 -41.80 12.77
CA GLU A 113 -15.34 -40.64 11.85
C GLU A 113 -15.77 -39.37 12.60
N PHE A 114 -16.81 -39.45 13.45
CA PHE A 114 -17.27 -38.33 14.26
C PHE A 114 -16.17 -37.78 15.18
N THR A 115 -15.40 -38.66 15.82
CA THR A 115 -14.31 -38.27 16.72
C THR A 115 -13.15 -37.62 15.95
N GLN A 116 -12.86 -38.10 14.74
CA GLN A 116 -11.86 -37.48 13.85
C GLN A 116 -12.27 -36.08 13.44
N LEU A 117 -13.53 -35.89 13.01
CA LEU A 117 -14.06 -34.57 12.64
C LEU A 117 -14.07 -33.61 13.85
N GLN A 118 -14.41 -34.11 15.04
CA GLN A 118 -14.32 -33.32 16.26
C GLN A 118 -12.89 -32.86 16.55
N ALA A 119 -11.90 -33.75 16.36
CA ALA A 119 -10.49 -33.41 16.52
C ALA A 119 -9.96 -32.46 15.44
N GLU A 120 -10.59 -32.40 14.27
CA GLU A 120 -10.18 -31.53 13.16
C GLU A 120 -10.74 -30.09 13.32
N ILE A 121 -11.85 -29.93 14.05
CA ILE A 121 -12.43 -28.64 14.40
C ILE A 121 -11.73 -27.97 15.60
N THR A 122 -11.20 -28.77 16.53
CA THR A 122 -10.70 -28.32 17.85
C THR A 122 -9.18 -28.16 17.85
#